data_AF-Q6X864-F1
#
_entry.id   AF-Q6X864-F1
#
_cell.length_a   1.000
_cell.length_b   1.000
_cell.length_c   1.000
_cell.angle_alpha   90.00
_cell.angle_beta   90.00
_cell.angle_gamma   90.00
#
_symmetry.space_group_name_H-M   'P 1'
#
loop_
_entity.id
_entity.type
_entity.pdbx_description
1 polymer ?
#
loop_
_entity_poly.entity_id
_entity_poly.type
_entity_poly.pdbx_seq_one_letter_code
_entity_poly.pdbx_strand_id
1 'polypeptide(L)' 'RFGSFCPTTCGIADFMSNYQSSVHRDLETLERMLDQVENRSSEAKELIREIKSSYNPNEPSAPNKIESATQQSKKMV' A
#
# COMPACT_ATOMS: atom_id res chain seq x y z
N ARG A 1 -32.29 49.47 -21.74
CA ARG A 1 -32.36 48.25 -20.89
C ARG A 1 -30.94 47.66 -20.86
N PHE A 2 -30.43 47.23 -19.69
CA PHE A 2 -28.99 47.01 -19.42
C PHE A 2 -28.38 45.67 -19.90
N GLY A 3 -29.05 44.92 -20.77
CA GLY A 3 -28.54 43.63 -21.25
C GLY A 3 -28.54 42.53 -20.18
N SER A 4 -27.70 41.52 -20.38
CA SER A 4 -27.51 40.37 -19.47
C SER A 4 -26.49 40.69 -18.39
N PHE A 5 -26.78 40.31 -17.16
CA PHE A 5 -25.88 40.48 -16.04
C PHE A 5 -24.94 39.28 -15.92
N CYS A 6 -23.64 39.57 -15.85
CA CYS A 6 -22.59 38.59 -15.57
C CYS A 6 -22.10 38.75 -14.13
N PRO A 7 -21.51 37.69 -13.53
CA PRO A 7 -20.83 37.79 -12.24
C PRO A 7 -19.74 38.87 -12.25
N THR A 8 -19.53 39.49 -11.09
CA THR A 8 -18.43 40.43 -10.93
C THR A 8 -17.09 39.69 -10.91
N THR A 9 -16.03 40.36 -11.32
CA THR A 9 -14.67 39.81 -11.23
C THR A 9 -14.28 39.47 -9.79
N CYS A 10 -14.78 40.22 -8.80
CA CYS A 10 -14.60 39.89 -7.38
C CYS A 10 -15.26 38.54 -7.04
N GLY A 11 -16.49 38.30 -7.48
CA GLY A 11 -17.16 37.01 -7.25
C GLY A 11 -16.44 35.82 -7.90
N ILE A 12 -15.83 36.03 -9.07
CA ILE A 12 -15.00 35.01 -9.74
C ILE A 12 -13.70 34.77 -8.95
N ALA A 13 -13.04 35.83 -8.47
CA ALA A 13 -11.80 35.71 -7.70
C ALA A 13 -12.02 34.98 -6.36
N ASP A 14 -13.10 35.32 -5.65
CA ASP A 14 -13.48 34.67 -4.39
C ASP A 14 -13.78 33.18 -4.62
N PHE A 15 -14.54 32.86 -5.66
CA PHE A 15 -14.79 31.48 -6.04
C PHE A 15 -13.49 30.73 -6.36
N MET A 16 -12.62 31.34 -7.18
CA MET A 16 -11.38 30.71 -7.63
C MET A 16 -10.41 30.45 -6.47
N SER A 17 -10.26 31.39 -5.53
CA SER A 17 -9.42 31.19 -4.35
C SER A 17 -9.91 30.03 -3.47
N ASN A 18 -11.22 29.94 -3.27
CA ASN A 18 -11.82 28.85 -2.50
C ASN A 18 -11.67 27.50 -3.21
N TYR A 19 -12.01 27.45 -4.50
CA TYR A 19 -11.91 26.23 -5.30
C TYR A 19 -10.46 25.75 -5.43
N GLN A 20 -9.52 26.64 -5.73
CA GLN A 20 -8.12 26.29 -5.86
C GLN A 20 -7.58 25.72 -4.55
N SER A 21 -7.85 26.36 -3.41
CA SER A 21 -7.35 25.90 -2.12
C SER A 21 -7.97 24.57 -1.68
N SER A 22 -9.27 24.35 -1.93
CA SER A 22 -9.91 23.07 -1.62
C SER A 22 -9.35 21.94 -2.48
N VAL A 23 -9.29 22.14 -3.80
CA VAL A 23 -8.78 21.13 -4.74
C VAL A 23 -7.32 20.82 -4.46
N HIS A 24 -6.51 21.84 -4.15
CA HIS A 24 -5.11 21.64 -3.80
C HIS A 24 -4.94 20.73 -2.57
N ARG A 25 -5.75 20.94 -1.51
CA ARG A 25 -5.72 20.09 -0.31
C ARG A 25 -6.18 18.66 -0.58
N ASP A 26 -7.18 18.50 -1.44
CA ASP A 26 -7.67 17.19 -1.84
C ASP A 26 -6.58 16.42 -2.61
N LEU A 27 -5.89 17.10 -3.54
CA LEU A 27 -4.78 16.52 -4.29
C LEU A 27 -3.60 16.15 -3.40
N GLU A 28 -3.19 17.02 -2.48
CA GLU A 28 -2.14 16.72 -1.50
C GLU A 28 -2.50 15.53 -0.61
N THR A 29 -3.79 15.36 -0.30
CA THR A 29 -4.28 14.20 0.46
C THR A 29 -4.15 12.91 -0.35
N LEU A 30 -4.52 12.94 -1.63
CA LEU A 30 -4.38 11.79 -2.52
C LEU A 30 -2.92 11.41 -2.75
N GLU A 31 -2.04 12.40 -2.93
CA GLU A 31 -0.60 12.21 -3.10
C GLU A 31 0.01 11.52 -1.87
N ARG A 32 -0.27 12.02 -0.66
CA ARG A 32 0.20 11.38 0.59
C ARG A 32 -0.31 9.96 0.75
N MET A 33 -1.54 9.66 0.34
CA MET A 33 -2.05 8.28 0.35
C MET A 33 -1.33 7.40 -0.65
N LEU A 34 -1.04 7.93 -1.85
CA LEU A 34 -0.33 7.21 -2.90
C LEU A 34 1.09 6.85 -2.45
N ASP A 35 1.81 7.80 -1.83
CA ASP A 35 3.16 7.57 -1.29
C ASP A 35 3.17 6.45 -0.24
N GLN A 36 2.16 6.41 0.63
CA GLN A 36 2.02 5.37 1.63
C GLN A 36 1.76 4.00 1.00
N VAL A 37 0.91 3.96 -0.04
CA VAL A 37 0.62 2.73 -0.79
C VAL A 37 1.88 2.26 -1.52
N GLU A 38 2.64 3.16 -2.13
CA GLU A 38 3.87 2.84 -2.84
C GLU A 38 4.94 2.28 -1.89
N ASN A 39 5.14 2.91 -0.74
CA ASN A 39 6.11 2.47 0.26
C ASN A 39 5.77 1.05 0.76
N ARG A 40 4.52 0.82 1.17
CA ARG A 40 4.05 -0.51 1.62
C ARG A 40 4.14 -1.56 0.51
N SER A 41 3.80 -1.19 -0.71
CA SER A 41 3.88 -2.11 -1.86
C SER A 41 5.33 -2.48 -2.18
N SER A 42 6.25 -1.54 -2.03
CA SER A 42 7.69 -1.76 -2.23
C SER A 42 8.27 -2.63 -1.12
N GLU A 43 7.93 -2.35 0.14
CA GLU A 43 8.29 -3.17 1.29
C GLU A 43 7.81 -4.62 1.13
N ALA A 44 6.54 -4.82 0.75
CA ALA A 44 5.99 -6.16 0.54
C ALA A 44 6.72 -6.94 -0.56
N LYS A 45 7.12 -6.27 -1.66
CA LYS A 45 7.90 -6.90 -2.74
C LYS A 45 9.26 -7.37 -2.25
N GLU A 46 9.96 -6.55 -1.47
CA GLU A 46 11.27 -6.92 -0.92
C GLU A 46 11.17 -8.04 0.10
N LEU A 47 10.16 -8.03 0.98
CA LEU A 47 9.91 -9.13 1.92
C LEU A 47 9.66 -10.45 1.17
N ILE A 48 8.85 -10.44 0.11
CA ILE A 48 8.62 -11.63 -0.72
C ILE A 48 9.92 -12.10 -1.38
N ARG A 49 10.78 -11.18 -1.81
CA ARG A 49 12.08 -11.50 -2.40
C ARG A 49 12.99 -12.20 -1.38
N GLU A 50 13.05 -11.69 -0.15
CA GLU A 50 13.82 -12.29 0.93
C GLU A 50 13.29 -13.67 1.31
N ILE A 51 11.97 -13.84 1.41
CA ILE A 51 11.33 -15.14 1.67
C ILE A 51 11.71 -16.13 0.56
N LYS A 52 11.66 -15.74 -0.71
CA LYS A 52 12.06 -16.59 -1.83
C LYS A 52 13.56 -16.91 -1.83
N SER A 53 14.40 -16.04 -1.29
CA SER A 53 15.83 -16.27 -1.17
C SER A 53 16.19 -17.23 -0.03
N SER A 54 15.44 -17.18 1.08
CA SER A 54 15.66 -18.02 2.26
C SER A 54 14.93 -19.36 2.18
N TYR A 55 13.83 -19.43 1.44
CA TYR A 55 13.05 -20.64 1.22
C TYR A 55 13.35 -21.23 -0.15
N ASN A 56 14.12 -22.32 -0.17
CA ASN A 56 14.28 -23.14 -1.37
C ASN A 56 13.19 -24.23 -1.40
N PRO A 57 12.16 -24.13 -2.27
CA PRO A 57 11.08 -25.12 -2.35
C PRO A 57 11.55 -26.50 -2.81
N ASN A 58 12.76 -26.60 -3.39
CA ASN A 58 13.36 -27.86 -3.82
C ASN A 58 14.35 -28.41 -2.77
N GLU A 59 14.58 -27.71 -1.67
CA GLU A 59 15.42 -28.21 -0.59
C GLU A 59 14.68 -29.34 0.13
N PRO A 60 15.27 -30.54 0.24
CA PRO A 60 14.66 -31.62 0.99
C PRO A 60 14.41 -31.13 2.40
N SER A 61 13.18 -31.26 2.87
CA SER A 61 12.82 -30.89 4.24
C SER A 61 13.80 -31.56 5.20
N ALA A 62 14.34 -30.78 6.14
CA ALA A 62 15.20 -31.33 7.18
C ALA A 62 14.49 -32.56 7.75
N PRO A 63 15.18 -33.71 7.89
CA PRO A 63 14.54 -34.97 8.25
C PRO A 63 13.64 -34.73 9.45
N ASN A 64 12.37 -35.07 9.29
CA ASN A 64 11.29 -34.65 10.17
C ASN A 64 11.57 -35.23 11.57
N LYS A 65 12.25 -34.45 12.42
CA LYS A 65 12.78 -34.92 13.71
C LYS A 65 11.65 -35.45 14.58
N ILE A 66 10.49 -34.82 14.47
CA ILE A 66 9.26 -35.24 15.13
C ILE A 66 8.82 -36.62 14.64
N GLU A 67 8.78 -36.86 13.33
CA GLU A 67 8.39 -38.14 12.76
C GLU A 67 9.37 -39.26 13.14
N SER A 68 10.67 -38.98 13.10
CA SER A 68 11.72 -39.92 13.50
C SER A 68 11.66 -40.26 15.00
N ALA A 69 11.44 -39.26 15.87
CA ALA A 69 11.24 -39.48 17.29
C ALA A 69 9.94 -40.25 17.57
N THR A 70 8.86 -39.96 16.82
CA THR A 70 7.58 -40.66 16.95
C THR A 70 7.69 -42.12 16.53
N GLN A 71 8.44 -42.42 15.45
CA GLN A 71 8.75 -43.80 15.05
C GLN A 71 9.60 -44.52 16.08
N GLN A 72 10.61 -43.86 16.65
CA GLN A 72 11.43 -44.46 17.71
C GLN A 72 10.60 -44.75 18.96
N SER A 73 9.76 -43.82 19.42
CA SER A 73 8.86 -44.06 20.55
C SER A 73 7.90 -45.22 20.29
N LYS A 74 7.32 -45.32 19.07
CA LYS A 74 6.47 -46.46 18.69
C LYS A 74 7.20 -47.80 18.67
N LYS A 75 8.53 -47.81 18.44
CA LYS A 75 9.35 -49.03 18.46
C LYS A 75 9.79 -49.46 19.86
N MET A 76 9.61 -48.60 20.87
CA MET A 76 10.00 -48.87 22.27
C MET A 76 8.84 -49.39 23.13
N VAL A 77 7.64 -49.55 22.55
CA VAL A 77 6.44 -50.15 23.15
C VAL A 77 6.24 -51.54 22.55
#